data_AF-A0A6J1QPD7-F1
#
_entry.id   AF-A0A6J1QPD7-F1
#
_cell.length_a   1.000
_cell.length_b   1.000
_cell.length_c   1.000
_cell.angle_alpha   90.00
_cell.angle_beta   90.00
_cell.angle_gamma   90.00
#
_symmetry.space_group_name_H-M   'P 1'
#
loop_
_entity.id
_entity.type
_entity.pdbx_description
1 polymer ?
#
loop_
_entity_poly.entity_id
_entity_poly.type
_entity_poly.pdbx_seq_one_letter_code
_entity_poly.pdbx_strand_id
1 'polypeptide(L)'
;NTIFDANITDLNATTLVHTWSREFSRHRVMTVTTTFSDLTSEYNDYWKNITRPLFVVLLDTEKTMGEFAETTKSVKPISFPIWLVMFLQRPGNSLEERCRHPIDNVFNVDFRTQMLVLCYARPILVEWYAIRDNRTRTFDLALWSPDRGLLLKTQKSLYARRSNMFGDVVRVASVIVSFSLFLELRCNGTVGGFFGLLLIELSKVMNFTVEILDPVEEFGSWSKEKMVWTGAIGQLVTNEADIGISAFSMTTGRQNVIDYTIPLIRSRYRLYFKRPNTVLVEWSLYLRAFSSGTWIALLMIIITASILLTIIKTKGYF
;
A
#
# COMPACT_ATOMS: atom_id res chain seq x y z
N ASN A 1 3.70 -12.81 -25.01
CA ASN A 1 2.48 -13.23 -25.71
C ASN A 1 1.67 -12.00 -26.02
N THR A 2 1.43 -11.74 -27.30
CA THR A 2 0.58 -10.65 -27.76
C THR A 2 -0.76 -11.23 -28.17
N ILE A 3 -1.86 -10.84 -27.53
CA ILE A 3 -3.18 -11.30 -27.93
C ILE A 3 -3.84 -10.17 -28.72
N PHE A 4 -4.22 -10.46 -29.97
CA PHE A 4 -5.03 -9.56 -30.78
C PHE A 4 -6.50 -9.80 -30.47
N ASP A 5 -7.20 -8.74 -30.09
CA ASP A 5 -8.65 -8.75 -29.96
C ASP A 5 -9.23 -7.88 -31.06
N ALA A 6 -9.87 -8.53 -32.02
CA ALA A 6 -10.50 -7.89 -33.15
C ALA A 6 -11.86 -8.54 -33.37
N ASN A 7 -12.90 -7.74 -33.56
CA ASN A 7 -14.19 -8.24 -34.01
C ASN A 7 -14.03 -8.73 -35.47
N ILE A 8 -14.09 -10.05 -35.68
CA ILE A 8 -13.72 -10.79 -36.92
C ILE A 8 -14.76 -10.61 -38.05
N THR A 9 -15.54 -9.52 -38.03
CA THR A 9 -16.61 -9.27 -39.02
C THR A 9 -16.17 -8.37 -40.17
N ASP A 10 -15.02 -7.69 -40.09
CA ASP A 10 -14.50 -6.85 -41.16
C ASP A 10 -13.28 -7.49 -41.85
N LEU A 11 -13.39 -7.76 -43.14
CA LEU A 11 -12.36 -8.43 -43.96
C LEU A 11 -11.01 -7.69 -43.89
N ASN A 12 -11.03 -6.36 -43.74
CA ASN A 12 -9.81 -5.55 -43.63
C ASN A 12 -9.11 -5.74 -42.28
N ALA A 13 -9.87 -5.81 -41.18
CA ALA A 13 -9.31 -6.03 -39.85
C ALA A 13 -8.71 -7.44 -39.73
N THR A 14 -9.41 -8.46 -40.24
CA THR A 14 -8.93 -9.85 -40.26
C THR A 14 -7.63 -9.99 -41.07
N THR A 15 -7.55 -9.34 -42.23
CA THR A 15 -6.34 -9.33 -43.06
C THR A 15 -5.15 -8.67 -42.34
N LEU A 16 -5.41 -7.56 -41.65
CA LEU A 16 -4.40 -6.83 -40.87
C LEU A 16 -3.86 -7.67 -39.70
N VAL A 17 -4.75 -8.29 -38.92
CA VAL A 17 -4.37 -9.17 -37.80
C VAL A 17 -3.56 -10.38 -38.29
N HIS A 18 -3.97 -11.03 -39.39
CA HIS A 18 -3.19 -12.13 -39.97
C HIS A 18 -1.81 -11.69 -40.45
N THR A 19 -1.71 -10.52 -41.09
CA THR A 19 -0.44 -9.96 -41.56
C THR A 19 0.49 -9.68 -40.39
N TRP A 20 -0.03 -9.02 -39.34
CA TRP A 20 0.73 -8.74 -38.13
C TRP A 20 1.16 -10.02 -37.41
N SER A 21 0.25 -10.97 -37.20
CA SER A 21 0.56 -12.28 -36.61
C SER A 21 1.70 -12.98 -37.36
N ARG A 22 1.70 -12.94 -38.70
CA ARG A 22 2.79 -13.50 -39.51
C ARG A 22 4.11 -12.77 -39.30
N GLU A 23 4.11 -11.43 -39.27
CA GLU A 23 5.34 -10.65 -39.03
C GLU A 23 5.87 -10.80 -37.60
N PHE A 24 4.99 -10.87 -36.59
CA PHE A 24 5.38 -11.16 -35.22
C PHE A 24 5.96 -12.57 -35.08
N SER A 25 5.35 -13.56 -35.73
CA SER A 25 5.87 -14.93 -35.79
C SER A 25 7.26 -14.99 -36.43
N ARG A 26 7.51 -14.23 -37.51
CA ARG A 26 8.85 -14.08 -38.11
C ARG A 26 9.89 -13.53 -37.12
N HIS A 27 9.46 -12.66 -36.21
CA HIS A 27 10.28 -12.12 -35.12
C HIS A 27 10.23 -12.96 -33.83
N ARG A 28 9.66 -14.18 -33.89
CA ARG A 28 9.51 -15.11 -32.76
C ARG A 28 8.69 -14.55 -31.58
N VAL A 29 7.79 -13.62 -31.86
CA VAL A 29 6.81 -13.12 -30.89
C VAL A 29 5.57 -14.00 -31.00
N MET A 30 5.24 -14.71 -29.92
CA MET A 30 4.04 -15.55 -29.86
C MET A 30 2.78 -14.68 -29.83
N THR A 31 1.87 -14.92 -30.77
CA THR A 31 0.62 -14.18 -30.89
C THR A 31 -0.59 -15.10 -30.92
N VAL A 32 -1.68 -14.68 -30.30
CA VAL A 32 -2.98 -15.37 -30.34
C VAL A 32 -4.03 -14.36 -30.80
N THR A 33 -4.99 -14.78 -31.60
CA THR A 33 -6.14 -13.95 -31.96
C THR A 33 -7.35 -14.45 -31.19
N THR A 34 -8.06 -13.56 -30.52
CA THR A 34 -9.26 -13.84 -29.73
C THR A 34 -10.36 -12.84 -30.09
N THR A 35 -11.56 -13.08 -29.58
CA THR A 35 -12.69 -12.16 -29.67
C THR A 35 -13.03 -11.62 -28.28
N PHE A 36 -13.75 -10.49 -28.21
CA PHE A 36 -14.21 -9.91 -26.93
C PHE A 36 -14.98 -10.92 -26.04
N SER A 37 -15.76 -11.82 -26.66
CA SER A 37 -16.49 -12.88 -25.94
C SER A 37 -15.57 -13.95 -25.38
N ASP A 38 -14.60 -14.41 -26.19
CA ASP A 38 -13.65 -15.45 -25.78
C ASP A 38 -12.64 -14.91 -24.76
N LEU A 39 -12.22 -13.66 -24.92
CA LEU A 39 -11.39 -12.98 -23.93
C LEU A 39 -12.07 -12.97 -22.56
N THR A 40 -13.37 -12.72 -22.51
CA THR A 40 -14.14 -12.69 -21.26
C THR A 40 -14.21 -14.07 -20.61
N SER A 41 -14.40 -15.14 -21.41
CA SER A 41 -14.51 -16.51 -20.89
C SER A 41 -13.15 -17.10 -20.48
N GLU A 42 -12.09 -16.82 -21.21
CA GLU A 42 -10.75 -17.37 -21.02
C GLU A 42 -9.87 -16.53 -20.08
N TYR A 43 -10.31 -15.33 -19.68
CA TYR A 43 -9.51 -14.39 -18.88
C TYR A 43 -8.88 -15.02 -17.63
N ASN A 44 -9.66 -15.85 -16.92
CA ASN A 44 -9.21 -16.50 -15.69
C ASN A 44 -8.07 -17.50 -15.94
N ASP A 45 -8.03 -18.12 -17.12
CA ASP A 45 -6.94 -19.02 -17.50
C ASP A 45 -5.68 -18.21 -17.82
N TYR A 46 -5.83 -17.13 -18.59
CA TYR A 46 -4.73 -16.21 -18.88
C TYR A 46 -4.12 -15.60 -17.62
N TRP A 47 -4.94 -15.20 -16.65
CA TRP A 47 -4.47 -14.68 -15.35
C TRP A 47 -3.63 -15.70 -14.57
N LYS A 48 -3.96 -17.00 -14.66
CA LYS A 48 -3.24 -18.06 -13.94
C LYS A 48 -1.97 -18.54 -14.65
N ASN A 49 -2.02 -18.61 -15.97
CA ASN A 49 -1.01 -19.34 -16.76
C ASN A 49 -0.05 -18.41 -17.53
N ILE A 50 -0.40 -17.14 -17.73
CA ILE A 50 0.41 -16.20 -18.52
C ILE A 50 0.99 -15.09 -17.64
N THR A 51 2.29 -14.83 -17.82
CA THR A 51 2.94 -13.66 -17.22
C THR A 51 2.69 -12.42 -18.07
N ARG A 52 1.71 -11.62 -17.64
CA ARG A 52 1.47 -10.23 -18.07
C ARG A 52 1.46 -10.01 -19.59
N PRO A 53 0.40 -10.42 -20.30
CA PRO A 53 0.31 -10.31 -21.75
C PRO A 53 0.10 -8.86 -22.23
N LEU A 54 0.43 -8.62 -23.50
CA LEU A 54 0.05 -7.40 -24.23
C LEU A 54 -1.22 -7.71 -25.04
N PHE A 55 -2.31 -7.03 -24.74
CA PHE A 55 -3.55 -7.12 -25.50
C PHE A 55 -3.63 -5.96 -26.48
N VAL A 56 -3.71 -6.28 -27.77
CA VAL A 56 -3.84 -5.30 -28.85
C VAL A 56 -5.29 -5.29 -29.30
N VAL A 57 -6.00 -4.20 -29.00
CA VAL A 57 -7.42 -4.04 -29.29
C VAL A 57 -7.58 -3.08 -30.44
N LEU A 58 -8.28 -3.52 -31.49
CA LEU A 58 -8.56 -2.70 -32.66
C LEU A 58 -9.99 -2.17 -32.56
N LEU A 59 -10.13 -0.84 -32.43
CA LEU A 59 -11.44 -0.17 -32.36
C LEU A 59 -11.64 0.68 -33.60
N ASP A 60 -12.82 0.58 -34.20
CA ASP A 60 -13.09 1.17 -35.51
C ASP A 60 -14.51 1.71 -35.68
N THR A 61 -15.44 1.29 -34.81
CA THR A 61 -16.85 1.67 -34.82
C THR A 61 -17.33 1.84 -33.38
N GLU A 62 -18.40 2.61 -33.19
CA GLU A 62 -19.01 2.76 -31.85
C GLU A 62 -19.46 1.42 -31.27
N LYS A 63 -19.85 0.48 -32.14
CA LYS A 63 -20.20 -0.89 -31.76
C LYS A 63 -19.01 -1.63 -31.14
N THR A 64 -17.85 -1.64 -31.82
CA THR A 64 -16.65 -2.33 -31.29
C THR A 64 -16.12 -1.65 -30.02
N MET A 65 -16.22 -0.32 -29.93
CA MET A 65 -15.93 0.40 -28.69
C MET A 65 -16.87 0.02 -27.54
N GLY A 66 -18.17 -0.12 -27.82
CA GLY A 66 -19.18 -0.54 -26.84
C GLY A 66 -18.98 -1.97 -26.37
N GLU A 67 -18.69 -2.90 -27.28
CA GLU A 67 -18.36 -4.30 -26.94
C GLU A 67 -17.12 -4.36 -26.04
N PHE A 68 -16.05 -3.64 -26.39
CA PHE A 68 -14.86 -3.57 -25.55
C PHE A 68 -15.15 -2.96 -24.17
N ALA A 69 -15.99 -1.92 -24.11
CA ALA A 69 -16.43 -1.33 -22.84
C ALA A 69 -17.16 -2.36 -21.96
N GLU A 70 -18.03 -3.20 -22.52
CA GLU A 70 -18.68 -4.29 -21.77
C GLU A 70 -17.70 -5.39 -21.33
N THR A 71 -16.75 -5.76 -22.19
CA THR A 71 -15.69 -6.72 -21.85
C THR A 71 -14.85 -6.22 -20.68
N THR A 72 -14.42 -4.96 -20.69
CA THR A 72 -13.60 -4.37 -19.62
C THR A 72 -14.32 -4.32 -18.27
N LYS A 73 -15.67 -4.29 -18.23
CA LYS A 73 -16.43 -4.41 -16.98
C LYS A 73 -16.34 -5.80 -16.36
N SER A 74 -16.32 -6.81 -17.22
CA SER A 74 -16.32 -8.23 -16.84
C SER A 74 -14.91 -8.73 -16.46
N VAL A 75 -13.89 -8.16 -17.10
CA VAL A 75 -12.48 -8.53 -16.92
C VAL A 75 -11.91 -7.87 -15.66
N LYS A 76 -11.64 -8.66 -14.61
CA LYS A 76 -11.07 -8.19 -13.35
C LYS A 76 -9.92 -9.09 -12.85
N PRO A 77 -8.76 -8.54 -12.45
CA PRO A 77 -8.40 -7.12 -12.44
C PRO A 77 -7.99 -6.63 -13.84
N ILE A 78 -8.57 -5.53 -14.34
CA ILE A 78 -8.23 -4.93 -15.63
C ILE A 78 -6.77 -4.47 -15.73
N SER A 79 -6.12 -4.22 -14.58
CA SER A 79 -4.74 -3.78 -14.49
C SER A 79 -3.70 -4.89 -14.69
N PHE A 80 -4.13 -6.15 -14.88
CA PHE A 80 -3.24 -7.27 -15.15
C PHE A 80 -2.45 -7.12 -16.46
N PRO A 81 -3.09 -7.13 -17.65
CA PRO A 81 -2.36 -7.04 -18.90
C PRO A 81 -1.96 -5.59 -19.20
N ILE A 82 -1.10 -5.43 -20.19
CA ILE A 82 -0.90 -4.14 -20.85
C ILE A 82 -1.88 -4.08 -22.02
N TRP A 83 -2.65 -3.01 -22.11
CA TRP A 83 -3.59 -2.80 -23.21
C TRP A 83 -2.99 -1.84 -24.22
N LEU A 84 -2.96 -2.20 -25.49
CA LEU A 84 -2.67 -1.31 -26.61
C LEU A 84 -3.96 -1.18 -27.44
N VAL A 85 -4.68 -0.09 -27.24
CA VAL A 85 -5.94 0.20 -27.92
C VAL A 85 -5.65 1.11 -29.11
N MET A 86 -6.00 0.66 -30.30
CA MET A 86 -5.77 1.38 -31.55
C MET A 86 -7.10 1.76 -32.18
N PHE A 87 -7.36 3.07 -32.26
CA PHE A 87 -8.51 3.61 -32.99
C PHE A 87 -8.14 3.74 -34.47
N LEU A 88 -8.68 2.83 -35.28
CA LEU A 88 -8.42 2.75 -36.71
C LEU A 88 -9.15 3.86 -37.47
N GLN A 89 -8.48 4.41 -38.48
CA GLN A 89 -9.04 5.46 -39.31
C GLN A 89 -10.08 4.87 -40.28
N ARG A 90 -11.34 5.27 -40.13
CA ARG A 90 -12.41 5.02 -41.09
C ARG A 90 -13.03 6.34 -41.58
N PRO A 91 -13.52 6.40 -42.82
CA PRO A 91 -14.29 7.55 -43.29
C PRO A 91 -15.60 7.68 -42.50
N GLY A 92 -15.75 8.80 -41.78
CA GLY A 92 -16.83 9.04 -40.81
C GLY A 92 -16.28 9.32 -39.41
N ASN A 93 -16.37 10.56 -38.94
CA ASN A 93 -15.70 11.10 -37.75
C ASN A 93 -16.28 10.61 -36.39
N SER A 94 -16.82 9.41 -36.25
CA SER A 94 -17.60 9.08 -35.03
C SER A 94 -16.77 8.97 -33.74
N LEU A 95 -15.54 8.44 -33.78
CA LEU A 95 -14.75 8.18 -32.55
C LEU A 95 -13.53 9.08 -32.34
N GLU A 96 -13.18 9.94 -33.30
CA GLU A 96 -11.94 10.74 -33.24
C GLU A 96 -11.92 11.68 -32.04
N GLU A 97 -13.01 12.42 -31.83
CA GLU A 97 -13.15 13.36 -30.72
C GLU A 97 -13.11 12.62 -29.37
N ARG A 98 -13.79 11.48 -29.28
CA ARG A 98 -13.85 10.66 -28.07
C ARG A 98 -12.50 10.04 -27.70
N CYS A 99 -11.66 9.74 -28.70
CA CYS A 99 -10.30 9.28 -28.47
C CYS A 99 -9.38 10.43 -28.01
N ARG A 100 -9.53 11.62 -28.58
CA ARG A 100 -8.68 12.76 -28.23
C ARG A 100 -9.00 13.33 -26.85
N HIS A 101 -10.28 13.36 -26.50
CA HIS A 101 -10.77 13.93 -25.25
C HIS A 101 -11.73 12.94 -24.55
N PRO A 102 -11.21 11.87 -23.93
CA PRO A 102 -12.05 10.93 -23.20
C PRO A 102 -12.58 11.59 -21.92
N ILE A 103 -13.88 11.84 -21.87
CA ILE A 103 -14.52 12.48 -20.72
C ILE A 103 -14.80 11.43 -19.63
N ASP A 104 -15.40 10.31 -20.02
CA ASP A 104 -15.85 9.28 -19.09
C ASP A 104 -14.86 8.11 -18.99
N ASN A 105 -14.89 7.37 -17.88
CA ASN A 105 -14.14 6.13 -17.69
C ASN A 105 -14.85 4.93 -18.36
N VAL A 106 -15.06 5.03 -19.68
CA VAL A 106 -15.82 4.05 -20.48
C VAL A 106 -15.23 2.64 -20.40
N PHE A 107 -13.91 2.54 -20.32
CA PHE A 107 -13.19 1.27 -20.29
C PHE A 107 -12.86 0.80 -18.87
N ASN A 108 -13.44 1.41 -17.84
CA ASN A 108 -13.27 1.01 -16.44
C ASN A 108 -11.79 0.91 -16.02
N VAL A 109 -10.93 1.75 -16.59
CA VAL A 109 -9.50 1.77 -16.25
C VAL A 109 -9.33 2.22 -14.80
N ASP A 110 -8.36 1.62 -14.12
CA ASP A 110 -7.98 2.00 -12.76
C ASP A 110 -6.59 2.65 -12.77
N PHE A 111 -6.14 3.09 -11.59
CA PHE A 111 -4.85 3.76 -11.44
C PHE A 111 -3.64 2.90 -11.82
N ARG A 112 -3.75 1.58 -11.67
CA ARG A 112 -2.71 0.59 -12.00
C ARG A 112 -2.78 0.15 -13.46
N THR A 113 -3.91 0.37 -14.15
CA THR A 113 -4.08 -0.04 -15.55
C THR A 113 -3.05 0.64 -16.45
N GLN A 114 -2.35 -0.16 -17.26
CA GLN A 114 -1.48 0.31 -18.32
C GLN A 114 -2.21 0.19 -19.65
N MET A 115 -3.06 1.18 -19.94
CA MET A 115 -3.73 1.29 -21.23
C MET A 115 -3.05 2.36 -22.08
N LEU A 116 -2.52 1.93 -23.22
CA LEU A 116 -1.84 2.73 -24.21
C LEU A 116 -2.78 2.88 -25.40
N VAL A 117 -3.09 4.12 -25.76
CA VAL A 117 -4.07 4.45 -26.77
C VAL A 117 -3.38 5.17 -27.92
N LEU A 118 -3.62 4.66 -29.13
CA LEU A 118 -3.26 5.30 -30.39
C LEU A 118 -4.53 5.82 -31.06
N CYS A 119 -4.68 7.14 -31.09
CA CYS A 119 -5.79 7.82 -31.75
C CYS A 119 -5.41 8.18 -33.19
N TYR A 120 -6.15 7.67 -34.18
CA TYR A 120 -6.31 8.24 -35.53
C TYR A 120 -5.07 8.93 -36.11
N ALA A 121 -4.22 8.21 -36.85
CA ALA A 121 -3.03 8.73 -37.55
C ALA A 121 -2.09 9.65 -36.73
N ARG A 122 -2.32 9.83 -35.43
CA ARG A 122 -1.51 10.65 -34.55
C ARG A 122 -0.31 9.82 -34.15
N PRO A 123 0.91 10.32 -34.32
CA PRO A 123 2.11 9.60 -33.95
C PRO A 123 2.31 9.52 -32.42
N ILE A 124 1.32 9.88 -31.59
CA ILE A 124 1.51 10.00 -30.14
C ILE A 124 0.80 8.84 -29.45
N LEU A 125 1.56 8.11 -28.64
CA LEU A 125 1.09 7.07 -27.73
C LEU A 125 0.65 7.73 -26.42
N VAL A 126 -0.64 7.62 -26.11
CA VAL A 126 -1.26 8.28 -24.95
C VAL A 126 -1.65 7.23 -23.93
N GLU A 127 -1.31 7.41 -22.66
CA GLU A 127 -1.81 6.57 -21.57
C GLU A 127 -3.19 7.01 -21.12
N TRP A 128 -4.10 6.06 -20.91
CA TRP A 128 -5.39 6.27 -20.27
C TRP A 128 -5.42 5.60 -18.90
N TYR A 129 -5.89 6.32 -17.89
CA TYR A 129 -6.07 5.80 -16.53
C TYR A 129 -7.15 6.61 -15.79
N ALA A 130 -7.68 6.05 -14.71
CA ALA A 130 -8.54 6.78 -13.77
C ALA A 130 -8.04 6.60 -12.34
N ILE A 131 -8.59 7.38 -11.41
CA ILE A 131 -8.21 7.30 -9.99
C ILE A 131 -9.34 6.64 -9.20
N ARG A 132 -10.40 7.39 -8.87
CA ARG A 132 -11.61 6.90 -8.20
C ARG A 132 -12.90 7.35 -8.88
N ASP A 133 -12.82 8.42 -9.66
CA ASP A 133 -13.92 9.02 -10.38
C ASP A 133 -14.14 8.36 -11.75
N ASN A 134 -15.31 8.62 -12.34
CA ASN A 134 -15.67 8.16 -13.67
C ASN A 134 -15.01 9.01 -14.78
N ARG A 135 -13.79 9.51 -14.57
CA ARG A 135 -13.09 10.37 -15.53
C ARG A 135 -11.79 9.76 -16.00
N THR A 136 -11.60 9.71 -17.31
CA THR A 136 -10.36 9.26 -17.92
C THR A 136 -9.35 10.39 -17.94
N ARG A 137 -8.14 10.11 -17.44
CA ARG A 137 -6.99 11.00 -17.50
C ARG A 137 -6.04 10.51 -18.56
N THR A 138 -5.45 11.47 -19.27
CA THR A 138 -4.52 11.18 -20.37
C THR A 138 -3.11 11.64 -20.04
N PHE A 139 -2.12 10.90 -20.52
CA PHE A 139 -0.72 11.30 -20.43
C PHE A 139 0.03 10.93 -21.73
N ASP A 140 0.59 11.91 -22.40
CA ASP A 140 1.41 11.71 -23.61
C ASP A 140 2.72 10.97 -23.27
N LEU A 141 2.78 9.66 -23.53
CA LEU A 141 3.91 8.82 -23.12
C LEU A 141 5.06 8.84 -24.12
N ALA A 142 4.75 8.69 -25.41
CA ALA A 142 5.75 8.53 -26.45
C ALA A 142 5.28 9.09 -27.80
N LEU A 143 6.24 9.39 -28.67
CA LEU A 143 6.04 9.72 -30.07
C LEU A 143 6.62 8.59 -30.93
N TRP A 144 5.86 8.07 -31.88
CA TRP A 144 6.34 7.13 -32.88
C TRP A 144 6.69 7.88 -34.17
N SER A 145 7.86 7.59 -34.72
CA SER A 145 8.33 8.14 -36.00
C SER A 145 8.79 6.97 -36.88
N PRO A 146 8.46 6.96 -38.18
CA PRO A 146 8.91 5.91 -39.09
C PRO A 146 10.44 5.75 -39.11
N ASP A 147 11.18 6.86 -39.08
CA ASP A 147 12.63 6.87 -39.21
C ASP A 147 13.36 6.57 -37.88
N ARG A 148 12.77 6.97 -36.75
CA ARG A 148 13.40 6.93 -35.43
C ARG A 148 12.79 5.92 -34.47
N GLY A 149 11.68 5.28 -34.84
CA GLY A 149 10.93 4.37 -33.97
C GLY A 149 10.21 5.09 -32.83
N LEU A 150 10.13 4.43 -31.67
CA LEU A 150 9.44 4.93 -30.48
C LEU A 150 10.36 5.85 -29.66
N LEU A 151 9.96 7.12 -29.53
CA LEU A 151 10.64 8.15 -28.75
C LEU A 151 9.86 8.43 -27.47
N LEU A 152 10.37 7.98 -26.34
CA LEU A 152 9.75 8.24 -25.03
C LEU A 152 9.85 9.73 -24.67
N LYS A 153 8.73 10.35 -24.30
CA LYS A 153 8.68 11.75 -23.84
C LYS A 153 9.14 11.89 -22.38
N THR A 154 9.20 10.80 -21.62
CA THR A 154 9.51 10.81 -20.19
C THR A 154 10.30 9.57 -19.77
N GLN A 155 11.12 9.72 -18.74
CA GLN A 155 11.82 8.64 -18.04
C GLN A 155 11.20 8.33 -16.65
N LYS A 156 10.07 8.98 -16.32
CA LYS A 156 9.39 8.80 -15.02
C LYS A 156 8.70 7.44 -14.94
N SER A 157 8.71 6.84 -13.74
CA SER A 157 7.94 5.63 -13.43
C SER A 157 6.42 5.87 -13.53
N LEU A 158 5.62 4.79 -13.53
CA LEU A 158 4.15 4.84 -13.62
C LEU A 158 3.54 5.73 -12.53
N TYR A 159 3.97 5.52 -11.30
CA TYR A 159 3.49 6.26 -10.15
C TYR A 159 3.93 7.72 -10.17
N ALA A 160 5.17 7.99 -10.59
CA ALA A 160 5.72 9.36 -10.61
C ALA A 160 5.06 10.26 -11.66
N ARG A 161 4.52 9.69 -12.75
CA ARG A 161 3.76 10.45 -13.75
C ARG A 161 2.28 10.60 -13.40
N ARG A 162 1.76 9.74 -12.52
CA ARG A 162 0.36 9.76 -12.03
C ARG A 162 0.27 10.27 -10.59
N SER A 163 1.17 11.15 -10.17
CA SER A 163 1.27 11.57 -8.77
C SER A 163 0.18 12.55 -8.32
N ASN A 164 -0.57 13.14 -9.25
CA ASN A 164 -1.61 14.14 -8.96
C ASN A 164 -2.97 13.45 -8.78
N MET A 165 -3.64 13.72 -7.67
CA MET A 165 -4.97 13.21 -7.32
C MET A 165 -6.11 14.18 -7.64
N PHE A 166 -5.80 15.35 -8.19
CA PHE A 166 -6.78 16.31 -8.72
C PHE A 166 -7.79 16.82 -7.68
N GLY A 167 -7.36 16.94 -6.43
CA GLY A 167 -8.19 17.44 -5.32
C GLY A 167 -9.13 16.39 -4.73
N ASP A 168 -8.99 15.11 -5.09
CA ASP A 168 -9.80 14.02 -4.54
C ASP A 168 -9.81 14.02 -3.00
N VAL A 169 -10.93 13.61 -2.41
CA VAL A 169 -11.10 13.62 -0.94
C VAL A 169 -10.66 12.27 -0.40
N VAL A 170 -9.65 12.29 0.47
CA VAL A 170 -9.13 11.10 1.15
C VAL A 170 -9.65 11.09 2.58
N ARG A 171 -10.47 10.08 2.90
CA ARG A 171 -11.05 9.85 4.23
C ARG A 171 -10.03 9.16 5.13
N VAL A 172 -9.80 9.72 6.31
CA VAL A 172 -8.70 9.30 7.18
C VAL A 172 -9.22 8.79 8.51
N ALA A 173 -8.98 7.51 8.78
CA ALA A 173 -9.18 6.90 10.09
C ALA A 173 -8.04 7.29 11.04
N SER A 174 -8.38 7.68 12.25
CA SER A 174 -7.43 8.09 13.27
C SER A 174 -7.78 7.47 14.63
N VAL A 175 -6.77 7.27 15.48
CA VAL A 175 -6.95 6.63 16.79
C VAL A 175 -6.59 7.64 17.88
N ILE A 176 -7.51 7.92 18.80
CA ILE A 176 -7.21 8.71 20.01
C ILE A 176 -6.35 7.86 20.93
N VAL A 177 -5.15 8.35 21.23
CA VAL A 177 -4.31 7.77 22.28
C VAL A 177 -3.89 8.90 23.21
N SER A 178 -4.22 8.77 24.50
CA SER A 178 -3.78 9.68 25.54
C SER A 178 -2.25 9.81 25.50
N PHE A 179 -1.75 11.06 25.38
CA PHE A 179 -0.32 11.39 25.28
C PHE A 179 0.40 10.88 24.00
N SER A 180 -0.30 10.77 22.86
CA SER A 180 0.38 10.49 21.59
C SER A 180 1.26 11.65 21.12
N LEU A 181 2.57 11.43 21.03
CA LEU A 181 3.50 12.34 20.36
C LEU A 181 3.42 12.25 18.83
N PHE A 182 2.79 11.20 18.30
CA PHE A 182 2.83 10.87 16.88
C PHE A 182 1.66 11.46 16.10
N LEU A 183 0.53 11.68 16.76
CA LEU A 183 -0.68 12.25 16.15
C LEU A 183 -1.38 13.15 17.16
N GLU A 184 -1.58 14.40 16.78
CA GLU A 184 -2.35 15.39 17.55
C GLU A 184 -3.60 15.73 16.74
N LEU A 185 -4.79 15.53 17.32
CA LEU A 185 -6.05 15.91 16.69
C LEU A 185 -6.61 17.11 17.43
N ARG A 186 -6.83 18.21 16.72
CA ARG A 186 -7.42 19.43 17.29
C ARG A 186 -8.90 19.52 16.92
N CYS A 187 -9.72 20.09 17.81
CA CYS A 187 -11.17 20.20 17.64
C CYS A 187 -11.60 21.01 16.39
N ASN A 188 -10.69 21.80 15.81
CA ASN A 188 -10.92 22.53 14.56
C ASN A 188 -10.68 21.68 13.29
N GLY A 189 -10.49 20.36 13.43
CA GLY A 189 -10.18 19.45 12.32
C GLY A 189 -8.72 19.50 11.86
N THR A 190 -7.84 20.26 12.53
CA THR A 190 -6.42 20.28 12.19
C THR A 190 -5.67 19.11 12.83
N VAL A 191 -4.78 18.51 12.04
CA VAL A 191 -3.95 17.38 12.46
C VAL A 191 -2.51 17.84 12.64
N GLY A 192 -1.90 17.47 13.76
CA GLY A 192 -0.51 17.69 14.10
C GLY A 192 0.21 16.39 14.45
N GLY A 193 1.38 16.51 15.08
CA GLY A 193 2.27 15.40 15.34
C GLY A 193 2.99 14.90 14.07
N PHE A 194 3.89 13.93 14.24
CA PHE A 194 4.72 13.41 13.15
C PHE A 194 3.89 12.91 11.95
N PHE A 195 2.86 12.10 12.20
CA PHE A 195 2.05 11.57 11.11
C PHE A 195 1.15 12.64 10.48
N GLY A 196 0.56 13.53 11.28
CA GLY A 196 -0.28 14.62 10.76
C GLY A 196 0.47 15.53 9.79
N LEU A 197 1.69 15.94 10.15
CA LEU A 197 2.55 16.74 9.27
C LEU A 197 2.90 15.98 7.99
N LEU A 198 3.21 14.68 8.09
CA LEU A 198 3.48 13.86 6.91
C LEU A 198 2.25 13.79 5.98
N LEU A 199 1.05 13.62 6.53
CA LEU A 199 -0.19 13.61 5.75
C LEU A 199 -0.42 14.94 5.03
N ILE A 200 -0.16 16.07 5.69
CA ILE A 200 -0.27 17.41 5.11
C ILE A 200 0.75 17.60 3.97
N GLU A 201 1.99 17.13 4.13
CA GLU A 201 2.98 17.21 3.05
C GLU A 201 2.63 16.31 1.87
N LEU A 202 2.11 15.10 2.14
CA LEU A 202 1.61 14.21 1.10
C LEU A 202 0.42 14.81 0.35
N SER A 203 -0.51 15.47 1.05
CA SER A 203 -1.68 16.10 0.43
C SER A 203 -1.31 17.24 -0.51
N LYS A 204 -0.28 18.03 -0.16
CA LYS A 204 0.28 19.07 -1.04
C LYS A 204 0.97 18.48 -2.27
N VAL A 205 1.86 17.50 -2.08
CA VAL A 205 2.67 16.92 -3.17
C VAL A 205 1.80 16.15 -4.16
N MET A 206 0.81 15.42 -3.65
CA MET A 206 -0.09 14.60 -4.48
C MET A 206 -1.39 15.31 -4.84
N ASN A 207 -1.63 16.53 -4.36
CA ASN A 207 -2.83 17.33 -4.63
C ASN A 207 -4.13 16.56 -4.35
N PHE A 208 -4.32 16.16 -3.09
CA PHE A 208 -5.59 15.64 -2.58
C PHE A 208 -6.03 16.44 -1.35
N THR A 209 -7.30 16.33 -0.99
CA THR A 209 -7.86 16.95 0.22
C THR A 209 -8.11 15.89 1.28
N VAL A 210 -8.07 16.29 2.54
CA VAL A 210 -8.11 15.38 3.68
C VAL A 210 -9.41 15.59 4.42
N GLU A 211 -10.17 14.50 4.61
CA GLU A 211 -11.31 14.44 5.50
C GLU A 211 -10.93 13.55 6.69
N ILE A 212 -10.79 14.15 7.87
CA ILE A 212 -10.52 13.40 9.10
C ILE A 212 -11.83 12.90 9.65
N LEU A 213 -11.98 11.58 9.71
CA LEU A 213 -13.15 10.96 10.34
C LEU A 213 -13.06 11.08 11.86
N ASP A 214 -14.21 10.93 12.51
CA ASP A 214 -14.27 10.88 13.97
C ASP A 214 -13.31 9.80 14.49
N PRO A 215 -12.38 10.18 15.38
CA PRO A 215 -11.37 9.27 15.85
C PRO A 215 -11.98 8.13 16.68
N VAL A 216 -11.40 6.95 16.53
CA VAL A 216 -11.78 5.77 17.29
C VAL A 216 -10.85 5.55 18.48
N GLU A 217 -11.32 4.84 19.50
CA GLU A 217 -10.52 4.52 20.70
C GLU A 217 -9.53 3.36 20.45
N GLU A 218 -9.87 2.46 19.53
CA GLU A 218 -9.09 1.26 19.27
C GLU A 218 -8.39 1.29 17.91
N PHE A 219 -7.14 0.82 17.88
CA PHE A 219 -6.44 0.56 16.63
C PHE A 219 -7.16 -0.47 15.76
N GLY A 220 -7.77 -1.48 16.40
CA GLY A 220 -8.55 -2.51 15.74
C GLY A 220 -7.99 -3.92 15.89
N SER A 221 -8.89 -4.84 16.20
CA SER A 221 -8.60 -6.27 16.38
C SER A 221 -9.70 -7.12 15.76
N TRP A 222 -9.42 -8.40 15.50
CA TRP A 222 -10.42 -9.33 15.00
C TRP A 222 -11.34 -9.77 16.14
N SER A 223 -12.62 -9.38 16.07
CA SER A 223 -13.65 -9.87 16.99
C SER A 223 -14.16 -11.22 16.50
N LYS A 224 -13.89 -12.29 17.26
CA LYS A 224 -14.39 -13.64 16.95
C LYS A 224 -15.91 -13.76 17.12
N GLU A 225 -16.50 -12.98 18.02
CA GLU A 225 -17.94 -13.01 18.29
C GLU A 225 -18.74 -12.41 17.15
N LYS A 226 -18.30 -11.24 16.67
CA LYS A 226 -18.98 -10.51 15.60
C LYS A 226 -18.46 -10.86 14.21
N MET A 227 -17.36 -11.61 14.13
CA MET A 227 -16.67 -11.96 12.88
C MET A 227 -16.32 -10.73 12.04
N VAL A 228 -15.88 -9.65 12.70
CA VAL A 228 -15.49 -8.38 12.05
C VAL A 228 -14.24 -7.79 12.70
N TRP A 229 -13.55 -6.92 11.95
CA TRP A 229 -12.49 -6.07 12.48
C TRP A 229 -13.07 -4.86 13.21
N THR A 230 -12.55 -4.56 14.40
CA THR A 230 -12.93 -3.38 15.19
C THR A 230 -12.03 -2.19 14.90
N GLY A 231 -12.38 -1.01 15.44
CA GLY A 231 -11.52 0.18 15.46
C GLY A 231 -11.13 0.68 14.07
N ALA A 232 -9.95 1.29 13.98
CA ALA A 232 -9.51 1.95 12.74
C ALA A 232 -9.24 0.95 11.62
N ILE A 233 -8.74 -0.26 11.94
CA ILE A 233 -8.65 -1.35 10.97
C ILE A 233 -10.04 -1.73 10.44
N GLY A 234 -11.06 -1.78 11.30
CA GLY A 234 -12.44 -2.02 10.90
C GLY A 234 -12.92 -1.04 9.84
N GLN A 235 -12.73 0.26 10.08
CA GLN A 235 -13.10 1.33 9.14
C GLN A 235 -12.41 1.19 7.76
N LEU A 236 -11.16 0.73 7.73
CA LEU A 236 -10.45 0.47 6.47
C LEU A 236 -11.01 -0.76 5.74
N VAL A 237 -11.29 -1.84 6.48
CA VAL A 237 -11.84 -3.09 5.93
C VAL A 237 -13.26 -2.89 5.39
N THR A 238 -14.09 -2.06 6.05
CA THR A 238 -15.45 -1.71 5.59
C THR A 238 -15.46 -0.58 4.56
N ASN A 239 -14.29 -0.07 4.16
CA ASN A 239 -14.13 1.02 3.20
C ASN A 239 -14.84 2.34 3.63
N GLU A 240 -15.02 2.52 4.94
CA GLU A 240 -15.46 3.77 5.57
C GLU A 240 -14.33 4.82 5.56
N ALA A 241 -13.10 4.36 5.73
CA ALA A 241 -11.88 5.16 5.59
C ALA A 241 -11.03 4.67 4.43
N ASP A 242 -10.26 5.57 3.83
CA ASP A 242 -9.35 5.25 2.73
C ASP A 242 -7.93 4.96 3.21
N ILE A 243 -7.48 5.69 4.24
CA ILE A 243 -6.17 5.51 4.85
C ILE A 243 -6.28 5.62 6.38
N GLY A 244 -5.43 4.87 7.08
CA GLY A 244 -5.30 4.96 8.53
C GLY A 244 -4.05 5.75 8.91
N ILE A 245 -4.19 6.77 9.76
CA ILE A 245 -3.06 7.52 10.31
C ILE A 245 -2.93 7.31 11.82
N SER A 246 -1.95 6.51 12.21
CA SER A 246 -1.56 6.32 13.62
C SER A 246 -0.28 5.48 13.71
N ALA A 247 0.19 5.22 14.92
CA ALA A 247 1.30 4.30 15.19
C ALA A 247 0.86 2.82 15.07
N PHE A 248 0.38 2.40 13.89
CA PHE A 248 -0.07 1.04 13.66
C PHE A 248 1.10 0.04 13.64
N SER A 249 1.09 -0.92 14.57
CA SER A 249 1.99 -2.08 14.50
C SER A 249 1.61 -2.97 13.32
N MET A 250 2.58 -3.22 12.43
CA MET A 250 2.49 -4.13 11.30
C MET A 250 2.51 -5.58 11.80
N THR A 251 1.34 -6.17 12.00
CA THR A 251 1.19 -7.58 12.40
C THR A 251 0.68 -8.42 11.23
N THR A 252 1.03 -9.70 11.20
CA THR A 252 0.59 -10.64 10.14
C THR A 252 -0.94 -10.68 10.02
N GLY A 253 -1.67 -10.67 11.14
CA GLY A 253 -3.14 -10.68 11.11
C GLY A 253 -3.74 -9.45 10.40
N ARG A 254 -3.16 -8.26 10.60
CA ARG A 254 -3.63 -7.03 9.96
C ARG A 254 -3.17 -6.94 8.49
N GLN A 255 -1.96 -7.41 8.19
CA GLN A 255 -1.42 -7.43 6.81
C GLN A 255 -2.25 -8.29 5.84
N ASN A 256 -3.01 -9.26 6.35
CA ASN A 256 -3.89 -10.07 5.52
C ASN A 256 -5.17 -9.35 5.05
N VAL A 257 -5.50 -8.20 5.65
CA VAL A 257 -6.75 -7.47 5.37
C VAL A 257 -6.54 -6.02 4.97
N ILE A 258 -5.37 -5.44 5.27
CA ILE A 258 -4.99 -4.10 4.86
C ILE A 258 -3.55 -4.08 4.36
N ASP A 259 -3.27 -3.15 3.45
CA ASP A 259 -1.92 -2.87 3.00
C ASP A 259 -1.28 -1.78 3.87
N TYR A 260 0.02 -1.89 4.08
CA TYR A 260 0.84 -0.88 4.76
C TYR A 260 1.74 -0.16 3.77
N THR A 261 2.07 1.09 4.10
CA THR A 261 3.18 1.79 3.46
C THR A 261 4.52 1.23 3.95
N ILE A 262 5.61 1.84 3.51
CA ILE A 262 6.93 1.56 4.07
C ILE A 262 6.96 1.89 5.57
N PRO A 263 7.60 1.07 6.42
CA PRO A 263 7.65 1.32 7.85
C PRO A 263 8.41 2.61 8.14
N LEU A 264 7.71 3.61 8.68
CA LEU A 264 8.28 4.92 9.01
C LEU A 264 9.06 4.91 10.34
N ILE A 265 8.69 4.02 11.26
CA ILE A 265 9.32 3.89 12.58
C ILE A 265 9.64 2.42 12.84
N ARG A 266 10.87 2.13 13.23
CA ARG A 266 11.29 0.79 13.69
C ARG A 266 11.44 0.79 15.20
N SER A 267 10.50 0.16 15.89
CA SER A 267 10.56 -0.05 17.33
C SER A 267 11.18 -1.40 17.67
N ARG A 268 11.83 -1.49 18.83
CA ARG A 268 12.33 -2.75 19.41
C ARG A 268 11.70 -2.94 20.78
N TYR A 269 11.37 -4.18 21.13
CA TYR A 269 10.95 -4.52 22.48
C TYR A 269 12.06 -4.18 23.46
N ARG A 270 11.74 -3.35 24.45
CA ARG A 270 12.64 -2.95 25.54
C ARG A 270 11.88 -3.13 26.84
N LEU A 271 12.52 -3.80 27.80
CA LEU A 271 12.00 -3.93 29.15
C LEU A 271 12.44 -2.72 29.95
N TYR A 272 11.46 -1.98 30.47
CA TYR A 272 11.70 -0.86 31.36
C TYR A 272 11.32 -1.30 32.78
N PHE A 273 12.27 -1.21 33.70
CA PHE A 273 12.03 -1.43 35.12
C PHE A 273 12.36 -0.14 35.85
N LYS A 274 11.59 0.14 36.92
CA LYS A 274 11.90 1.26 37.80
C LYS A 274 13.30 1.02 38.39
N ARG A 275 14.17 2.02 38.28
CA ARG A 275 15.48 1.97 38.96
C ARG A 275 15.24 1.69 40.45
N PRO A 276 15.88 0.67 41.05
CA PRO A 276 15.71 0.41 42.47
C PRO A 276 16.19 1.61 43.28
N ASN A 277 15.44 1.98 44.31
CA ASN A 277 15.73 3.13 45.18
C ASN A 277 16.94 2.89 46.13
N THR A 278 17.81 1.92 45.86
CA THR A 278 18.79 1.36 46.80
C THR A 278 20.10 2.16 46.90
N VAL A 279 20.03 3.50 46.88
CA VAL A 279 21.22 4.36 47.04
C VAL A 279 21.30 4.99 48.44
N LEU A 280 20.51 4.48 49.39
CA LEU A 280 20.74 4.76 50.81
C LEU A 280 21.60 3.63 51.37
N VAL A 281 22.83 3.96 51.77
CA VAL A 281 23.71 3.02 52.47
C VAL A 281 23.00 2.62 53.76
N GLU A 282 22.37 1.44 53.77
CA GLU A 282 21.79 0.86 54.98
C GLU A 282 22.95 0.44 55.89
N TRP A 283 23.25 1.20 56.95
CA TRP A 283 24.28 0.83 57.94
C TRP A 283 24.01 -0.53 58.60
N SER A 284 22.76 -0.99 58.61
CA SER A 284 22.37 -2.34 59.06
C SER A 284 22.94 -3.46 58.19
N LEU A 285 23.38 -3.17 56.96
CA LEU A 285 24.01 -4.13 56.06
C LEU A 285 25.32 -4.68 56.65
N TYR A 286 26.08 -3.86 57.38
CA TYR A 286 27.30 -4.30 58.06
C TYR A 286 27.01 -5.32 59.17
N LEU A 287 25.89 -5.16 59.89
CA LEU A 287 25.46 -6.08 60.94
C LEU A 287 24.80 -7.36 60.38
N ARG A 288 24.31 -7.33 59.14
CA ARG A 288 23.76 -8.51 58.43
C ARG A 288 24.82 -9.49 57.94
N ALA A 289 26.11 -9.15 58.03
CA ALA A 289 27.20 -10.04 57.62
C ALA A 289 27.21 -11.36 58.41
N PHE A 290 26.77 -11.33 59.68
CA PHE A 290 26.60 -12.52 60.51
C PHE A 290 25.16 -12.62 61.03
N SER A 291 24.72 -13.85 61.28
CA SER A 291 23.40 -14.09 61.88
C SER A 291 23.31 -13.47 63.28
N SER A 292 22.10 -13.13 63.73
CA SER A 292 21.88 -12.64 65.09
C SER A 292 22.42 -13.60 66.16
N GLY A 293 22.30 -14.92 65.92
CA GLY A 293 22.86 -15.94 66.80
C GLY A 293 24.38 -15.87 66.92
N THR A 294 25.09 -15.59 65.82
CA THR A 294 26.55 -15.43 65.82
C THR A 294 26.98 -14.20 66.62
N TRP A 295 26.27 -13.09 66.49
CA TRP A 295 26.53 -11.87 67.28
C TRP A 295 26.30 -12.09 68.77
N ILE A 296 25.21 -12.79 69.14
CA ILE A 296 24.91 -13.15 70.53
C ILE A 296 26.00 -14.09 71.07
N ALA A 297 26.42 -15.09 70.29
CA ALA A 297 27.49 -16.00 70.68
C ALA A 297 28.83 -15.26 70.88
N LEU A 298 29.17 -14.31 70.01
CA LEU A 298 30.36 -13.48 70.13
C LEU A 298 30.33 -12.63 71.42
N LEU A 299 29.18 -12.01 71.74
CA LEU A 299 29.00 -11.30 73.02
C LEU A 299 29.15 -12.24 74.22
N MET A 300 28.56 -13.44 74.17
CA MET A 300 28.69 -14.44 75.24
C MET A 300 30.13 -14.91 75.43
N ILE A 301 30.89 -15.10 74.35
CA ILE A 301 32.31 -15.47 74.42
C ILE A 301 33.12 -14.33 75.06
N ILE A 302 32.88 -13.08 74.68
CA ILE A 302 33.58 -11.92 75.27
C ILE A 302 33.30 -11.84 76.78
N ILE A 303 32.04 -12.00 77.20
CA ILE A 303 31.64 -11.94 78.60
C ILE A 303 32.26 -13.10 79.40
N THR A 304 32.15 -14.32 78.90
CA THR A 304 32.70 -15.50 79.58
C THR A 304 34.22 -15.47 79.68
N ALA A 305 34.93 -15.07 78.62
CA ALA A 305 36.38 -14.88 78.64
C ALA A 305 36.78 -13.79 79.64
N SER A 306 36.06 -12.67 79.70
CA SER A 306 36.30 -11.60 80.67
C SER A 306 36.14 -12.08 82.11
N ILE A 307 35.07 -12.83 82.40
CA ILE A 307 34.83 -13.42 83.74
C ILE A 307 35.96 -14.39 84.10
N LEU A 308 36.33 -15.30 83.19
CA LEU A 308 37.41 -16.27 83.40
C LEU A 308 38.74 -15.58 83.69
N LEU A 309 39.13 -14.59 82.87
CA LEU A 309 40.34 -13.80 83.09
C LEU A 309 40.33 -13.08 84.44
N THR A 310 39.19 -12.55 84.86
CA THR A 310 39.05 -11.88 86.16
C THR A 310 39.20 -12.86 87.32
N ILE A 311 38.66 -14.08 87.19
CA ILE A 311 38.82 -15.14 88.19
C ILE A 311 40.28 -15.60 88.26
N ILE A 312 40.94 -15.80 87.12
CA ILE A 312 42.35 -16.19 87.07
C ILE A 312 43.23 -15.12 87.72
N LYS A 313 42.98 -13.84 87.41
CA LYS A 313 43.69 -12.69 88.00
C LYS A 313 43.46 -12.57 89.52
N THR A 314 42.25 -12.84 90.00
CA THR A 314 41.91 -12.72 91.43
C THR A 314 42.35 -13.93 92.25
N LYS A 315 42.43 -15.13 91.65
CA LYS A 315 42.90 -16.36 92.32
C LYS A 315 44.42 -16.58 92.26
N GLY A 316 45.19 -15.64 91.71
CA GLY A 316 46.65 -15.63 91.84
C GLY A 316 47.35 -16.81 91.17
N TYR A 317 46.97 -17.15 89.93
CA TYR A 317 47.83 -17.94 89.05
C TYR A 317 48.60 -16.99 88.12
N PHE A 318 49.47 -16.19 88.73
CA PHE A 318 50.75 -15.63 88.28
C PHE A 318 51.21 -14.60 89.30
#